data_AF-A0AAN8WDX3-F1
#
_entry.id   AF-A0AAN8WDX3-F1
#
_cell.length_a   1.000
_cell.length_b   1.000
_cell.length_c   1.000
_cell.angle_alpha   90.00
_cell.angle_beta   90.00
_cell.angle_gamma   90.00
#
_symmetry.space_group_name_H-M   'P 1'
#
loop_
_entity.id
_entity.type
_entity.pdbx_description
1 polymer ?
#
loop_
_entity_poly.entity_id
_entity_poly.type
_entity_poly.pdbx_seq_one_letter_code
_entity_poly.pdbx_strand_id
1 'polypeptide(L)'
;VPSRLLVLNENSQPVTAGLLGPLTEGQKLTLYCVATGGRPPPQVSWWNGNILLANRSLTMGEDGSLLASKEVSYSISTDMGMKKGAGVQHVRTELTIPSLTRDYAHANLTCKASNNYISEPLSTTLSLDVY
;
A
#
# COMPACT_ATOMS: atom_id res chain seq x y z
N VAL A 1 -4.45 14.49 -0.73
CA VAL A 1 -3.68 13.36 -1.29
C VAL A 1 -2.59 12.93 -0.33
N PRO A 2 -2.22 11.64 -0.30
CA PRO A 2 -1.00 11.16 0.35
C PRO A 2 0.22 11.89 -0.15
N SER A 3 1.25 12.03 0.68
CA SER A 3 2.48 12.75 0.33
C SER A 3 3.57 11.86 -0.26
N ARG A 4 3.54 10.54 0.03
CA ARG A 4 4.54 9.60 -0.46
C ARG A 4 3.99 8.18 -0.55
N LEU A 5 4.44 7.45 -1.57
CA LEU A 5 4.30 6.00 -1.68
C LEU A 5 5.67 5.32 -1.62
N LEU A 6 5.71 4.16 -0.99
CA LEU A 6 6.88 3.29 -0.91
C LEU A 6 6.45 1.84 -1.17
N VAL A 7 7.03 1.22 -2.19
CA VAL A 7 6.84 -0.22 -2.46
C VAL A 7 7.93 -0.98 -1.73
N LEU A 8 7.54 -2.02 -1.01
CA LEU A 8 8.43 -2.93 -0.29
C LEU A 8 8.24 -4.37 -0.79
N ASN A 9 9.32 -5.13 -0.80
CA ASN A 9 9.28 -6.59 -1.02
C ASN A 9 8.82 -7.34 0.24
N GLU A 10 8.78 -8.67 0.16
CA GLU A 10 8.42 -9.54 1.29
C GLU A 10 9.33 -9.38 2.51
N ASN A 11 10.57 -8.94 2.29
CA ASN A 11 11.57 -8.66 3.32
C ASN A 11 11.47 -7.22 3.89
N SER A 12 10.39 -6.49 3.58
CA SER A 12 10.17 -5.10 3.97
C SER A 12 11.25 -4.12 3.45
N GLN A 13 11.97 -4.48 2.40
CA GLN A 13 12.99 -3.64 1.78
C GLN A 13 12.40 -2.80 0.64
N PRO A 14 12.77 -1.52 0.51
CA PRO A 14 12.34 -0.67 -0.59
C PRO A 14 12.75 -1.19 -1.96
N VAL A 15 11.79 -1.25 -2.89
CA VAL A 15 12.07 -1.47 -4.31
C VAL A 15 12.35 -0.12 -4.97
N THR A 16 13.62 0.21 -5.16
CA THR A 16 14.08 1.56 -5.55
C THR A 16 14.25 1.77 -7.05
N ALA A 17 14.48 0.70 -7.83
CA ALA A 17 14.75 0.80 -9.27
C ALA A 17 13.50 0.75 -10.15
N GLY A 18 12.30 0.62 -9.56
CA GLY A 18 11.06 0.41 -10.34
C GLY A 18 11.02 -0.91 -11.11
N LEU A 19 12.00 -1.80 -10.89
CA LEU A 19 12.10 -3.14 -11.44
C LEU A 19 12.27 -4.14 -10.29
N LEU A 20 11.51 -5.23 -10.32
CA LEU A 20 11.65 -6.35 -9.39
C LEU A 20 11.92 -7.64 -10.15
N GLY A 21 13.09 -8.19 -9.92
CA GLY A 21 13.50 -9.49 -10.44
C GLY A 21 15.01 -9.71 -10.33
N PRO A 22 15.50 -10.84 -10.86
CA PRO A 22 14.75 -11.80 -11.69
C PRO A 22 13.79 -12.69 -10.86
N LEU A 23 12.62 -13.01 -11.42
CA LEU A 23 11.56 -13.84 -10.82
C LEU A 23 11.28 -15.06 -11.69
N THR A 24 11.02 -16.23 -11.07
CA THR A 24 10.70 -17.46 -11.81
C THR A 24 9.20 -17.69 -11.93
N GLU A 25 8.75 -18.27 -13.05
CA GLU A 25 7.39 -18.82 -13.14
C GLU A 25 7.12 -19.82 -12.00
N GLY A 26 5.91 -19.77 -11.42
CA GLY A 26 5.53 -20.56 -10.25
C GLY A 26 5.89 -19.93 -8.90
N GLN A 27 6.74 -18.89 -8.88
CA GLN A 27 7.14 -18.22 -7.63
C GLN A 27 5.99 -17.45 -7.01
N LYS A 28 5.86 -17.55 -5.68
CA LYS A 28 4.98 -16.67 -4.90
C LYS A 28 5.63 -15.30 -4.72
N LEU A 29 4.90 -14.25 -5.05
CA LEU A 29 5.32 -12.86 -4.87
C LEU A 29 4.43 -12.17 -3.83
N THR A 30 5.04 -11.53 -2.84
CA THR A 30 4.34 -10.68 -1.86
C THR A 30 4.94 -9.28 -1.85
N LEU A 31 4.09 -8.27 -2.05
CA LEU A 31 4.47 -6.86 -2.08
C LEU A 31 3.64 -6.05 -1.12
N TYR A 32 4.27 -5.02 -0.55
CA TYR A 32 3.59 -4.02 0.26
C TYR A 32 3.70 -2.66 -0.41
N CYS A 33 2.60 -1.91 -0.38
CA CYS A 33 2.65 -0.49 -0.72
C CYS A 33 2.25 0.32 0.49
N VAL A 34 3.11 1.25 0.89
CA VAL A 34 2.91 2.12 2.05
C VAL A 34 2.67 3.55 1.58
N ALA A 35 1.48 4.06 1.86
CA ALA A 35 1.12 5.47 1.73
C ALA A 35 1.37 6.20 3.05
N THR A 36 1.94 7.41 2.97
CA THR A 36 2.10 8.29 4.13
C THR A 36 1.36 9.60 3.93
N GLY A 37 0.84 10.15 5.02
CA GLY A 37 0.03 11.37 5.02
C GLY A 37 -1.41 11.14 4.52
N GLY A 38 -2.06 12.24 4.17
CA GLY A 38 -3.49 12.25 3.82
C GLY A 38 -4.38 12.40 5.04
N ARG A 39 -5.35 13.33 4.94
CA ARG A 39 -6.45 13.49 5.89
C ARG A 39 -7.74 13.62 5.09
N PRO A 40 -8.70 12.67 5.18
CA PRO A 40 -8.67 11.41 5.96
C PRO A 40 -7.58 10.41 5.52
N PRO A 41 -7.35 9.30 6.24
CA PRO A 41 -6.42 8.24 5.82
C PRO A 41 -6.73 7.76 4.40
N PRO A 42 -5.72 7.60 3.52
CA PRO A 42 -5.96 7.18 2.15
C PRO A 42 -6.36 5.71 2.04
N GLN A 43 -7.10 5.40 0.98
CA GLN A 43 -7.22 4.04 0.47
C GLN A 43 -6.03 3.74 -0.44
N VAL A 44 -5.38 2.61 -0.23
CA VAL A 44 -4.24 2.13 -1.02
C VAL A 44 -4.65 0.86 -1.76
N SER A 45 -4.30 0.78 -3.03
CA SER A 45 -4.70 -0.31 -3.91
C SER A 45 -3.61 -0.68 -4.91
N TRP A 46 -3.59 -1.94 -5.34
CA TRP A 46 -2.70 -2.50 -6.35
C TRP A 46 -3.46 -2.81 -7.63
N TRP A 47 -2.84 -2.51 -8.76
CA TRP A 47 -3.41 -2.67 -10.10
C TRP A 47 -2.41 -3.29 -11.06
N ASN A 48 -2.90 -4.10 -12.01
CA ASN A 48 -2.17 -4.46 -13.22
C ASN A 48 -2.97 -3.93 -14.43
N GLY A 49 -2.49 -2.85 -15.05
CA GLY A 49 -3.29 -2.07 -15.99
C GLY A 49 -4.59 -1.57 -15.34
N ASN A 50 -5.73 -2.09 -15.82
CA ASN A 50 -7.07 -1.73 -15.32
C ASN A 50 -7.64 -2.78 -14.35
N ILE A 51 -6.90 -3.84 -14.06
CA ILE A 51 -7.34 -4.93 -13.18
C ILE A 51 -6.93 -4.60 -11.75
N LEU A 52 -7.90 -4.53 -10.84
CA LEU A 52 -7.64 -4.38 -9.41
C LEU A 52 -7.15 -5.72 -8.83
N LEU A 53 -5.96 -5.72 -8.21
CA LEU A 53 -5.37 -6.90 -7.60
C LEU A 53 -5.56 -6.95 -6.07
N ALA A 54 -5.50 -5.80 -5.40
CA ALA A 54 -5.73 -5.69 -3.95
C ALA A 54 -6.15 -4.27 -3.57
N ASN A 55 -7.03 -4.11 -2.57
CA ASN A 55 -7.45 -2.81 -2.06
C ASN A 55 -7.62 -2.77 -0.53
N ARG A 56 -7.26 -3.85 0.17
CA ARG A 56 -7.38 -3.92 1.62
C ARG A 56 -6.33 -3.03 2.25
N SER A 57 -6.77 -1.89 2.76
CA SER A 57 -5.93 -0.90 3.44
C SER A 57 -5.84 -1.22 4.93
N LEU A 58 -4.63 -1.20 5.47
CA LEU A 58 -4.29 -1.44 6.87
C LEU A 58 -3.59 -0.19 7.42
N THR A 59 -4.08 0.36 8.53
CA THR A 59 -3.43 1.50 9.17
C THR A 59 -2.30 0.98 10.06
N MET A 60 -1.15 1.64 10.03
CA MET A 60 -0.03 1.35 10.94
C MET A 60 -0.11 2.31 12.13
N GLY A 61 -0.01 1.76 13.34
CA GLY A 61 0.15 2.51 14.58
C GLY A 61 1.53 3.14 14.67
N GLU A 62 1.70 4.05 15.64
CA GLU A 62 2.95 4.78 15.88
C GLU A 62 4.11 3.84 16.31
N ASP A 63 3.78 2.68 16.85
CA ASP A 63 4.69 1.60 17.26
C ASP A 63 5.02 0.61 16.12
N GLY A 64 4.49 0.84 14.91
CA GLY A 64 4.62 -0.09 13.79
C GLY A 64 3.63 -1.27 13.84
N SER A 65 2.74 -1.31 14.85
CA SER A 65 1.69 -2.32 14.94
C SER A 65 0.63 -2.11 13.85
N LEU A 66 0.15 -3.19 13.24
CA LEU A 66 -0.95 -3.11 12.29
C LEU A 66 -2.25 -2.92 13.06
N LEU A 67 -2.81 -1.72 12.94
CA LEU A 67 -4.18 -1.44 13.31
C LEU A 67 -5.05 -2.03 12.20
N ALA A 68 -5.23 -3.35 12.25
CA ALA A 68 -6.21 -4.04 11.42
C ALA A 68 -7.54 -3.32 11.59
N SER A 69 -8.26 -3.13 10.48
CA SER A 69 -9.58 -2.52 10.41
C SER A 69 -10.59 -3.26 11.30
N LYS A 70 -10.51 -3.07 12.61
CA LYS A 70 -11.61 -3.26 13.53
C LYS A 70 -12.20 -1.88 13.73
N GLU A 71 -13.44 -1.78 13.27
CA GLU A 71 -14.46 -0.77 13.52
C GLU A 71 -13.94 0.50 14.20
N VAL A 72 -14.12 1.62 13.50
CA VAL A 72 -13.94 2.95 14.06
C VAL A 72 -14.77 3.07 15.35
N SER A 73 -14.15 2.79 16.50
CA SER A 73 -14.65 3.23 17.79
C SER A 73 -14.30 4.71 17.88
N TYR A 74 -15.23 5.56 17.45
CA TYR A 74 -15.19 6.97 17.81
C TYR A 74 -15.27 7.04 19.33
N SER A 75 -14.14 6.98 20.04
CA SER A 75 -14.11 7.23 21.47
C SER A 75 -14.28 8.72 21.69
N ILE A 76 -15.52 9.17 21.83
CA ILE A 76 -15.84 10.49 22.35
C ILE A 76 -15.42 10.45 23.84
N SER A 77 -14.17 10.78 24.13
CA SER A 77 -13.71 11.00 25.50
C SER A 77 -14.00 12.45 25.87
N THR A 78 -15.02 12.66 26.69
CA THR A 78 -15.25 13.90 27.43
C THR A 78 -14.18 14.03 28.51
N ASP A 79 -12.97 14.42 28.13
CA ASP A 79 -11.98 14.91 29.10
C ASP A 79 -11.01 15.87 28.41
N MET A 80 -10.81 17.04 29.01
CA MET A 80 -9.91 18.08 28.53
C MET A 80 -8.46 17.64 28.78
N GLY A 81 -7.80 16.99 27.82
CA GLY A 81 -6.35 16.80 27.96
C GLY A 81 -5.62 15.71 27.20
N MET A 82 -5.95 15.39 25.94
CA MET A 82 -4.95 14.84 25.01
C MET A 82 -5.19 15.38 23.61
N LYS A 83 -4.42 16.40 23.22
CA LYS A 83 -4.18 16.64 21.80
C LYS A 83 -3.42 15.41 21.29
N LYS A 84 -4.12 14.39 20.78
CA LYS A 84 -3.49 13.46 19.83
C LYS A 84 -3.02 14.35 18.70
N GLY A 85 -1.72 14.64 18.70
CA GLY A 85 -1.08 15.37 17.62
C GLY A 85 -1.60 14.77 16.32
N ALA A 86 -1.96 15.61 15.38
CA ALA A 86 -2.54 15.15 14.14
C ALA A 86 -1.47 14.36 13.37
N GLY A 87 -1.35 13.07 13.69
CA GLY A 87 -0.27 12.20 13.27
C GLY A 87 -0.28 12.04 11.76
N VAL A 88 0.90 11.86 11.19
CA VAL A 88 1.03 11.48 9.78
C VAL A 88 0.44 10.08 9.67
N GLN A 89 -0.60 9.92 8.85
CA GLN A 89 -1.23 8.62 8.66
C GLN A 89 -0.31 7.70 7.86
N HIS A 90 -0.14 6.47 8.30
CA HIS A 90 0.60 5.44 7.58
C HIS A 90 -0.38 4.33 7.23
N VAL A 91 -0.65 4.16 5.94
CA VAL A 91 -1.58 3.13 5.46
C VAL A 91 -0.84 2.23 4.49
N ARG A 92 -0.98 0.92 4.67
CA ARG A 92 -0.38 -0.06 3.77
C ARG A 92 -1.41 -1.00 3.17
N THR A 93 -1.09 -1.56 2.02
CA THR A 93 -1.82 -2.70 1.45
C THR A 93 -0.85 -3.79 1.06
N GLU A 94 -1.31 -5.04 1.11
CA GLU A 94 -0.55 -6.23 0.76
C GLU A 94 -1.12 -6.83 -0.53
N LEU A 95 -0.26 -7.08 -1.49
CA LEU A 95 -0.54 -7.87 -2.68
C LEU A 95 0.21 -9.19 -2.56
N THR A 96 -0.50 -10.30 -2.65
CA THR A 96 0.10 -11.64 -2.78
C THR A 96 -0.35 -12.27 -4.09
N ILE A 97 0.59 -12.54 -4.98
CA ILE A 97 0.40 -13.35 -6.18
C ILE A 97 0.91 -14.76 -5.83
N PRO A 98 0.03 -15.77 -5.71
CA PRO A 98 0.39 -17.07 -5.17
C PRO A 98 1.35 -17.86 -6.08
N SER A 99 1.23 -17.66 -7.39
CA SER A 99 2.05 -18.27 -8.42
C SER A 99 2.15 -17.30 -9.59
N LEU A 100 3.36 -16.83 -9.89
CA LEU A 100 3.63 -16.02 -11.08
C LEU A 100 3.46 -16.89 -12.32
N THR A 101 2.62 -16.44 -13.25
CA THR A 101 2.48 -17.04 -14.58
C THR A 101 3.21 -16.20 -15.62
N ARG A 102 3.40 -16.75 -16.81
CA ARG A 102 3.97 -16.02 -17.96
C ARG A 102 3.26 -14.69 -18.29
N ASP A 103 1.98 -14.53 -17.93
CA ASP A 103 1.23 -13.29 -18.13
C ASP A 103 1.75 -12.11 -17.27
N TYR A 104 2.56 -12.40 -16.25
CA TYR A 104 3.23 -11.40 -15.44
C TYR A 104 4.59 -10.95 -16.02
N ALA A 105 5.07 -11.55 -17.11
CA ALA A 105 6.28 -11.10 -17.79
C ALA A 105 6.09 -9.66 -18.29
N HIS A 106 6.97 -8.75 -17.82
CA HIS A 106 6.88 -7.31 -18.08
C HIS A 106 5.60 -6.63 -17.55
N ALA A 107 4.90 -7.27 -16.61
CA ALA A 107 3.73 -6.65 -15.98
C ALA A 107 4.15 -5.41 -15.18
N ASN A 108 3.33 -4.36 -15.28
CA ASN A 108 3.52 -3.10 -14.56
C ASN A 108 2.51 -3.01 -13.43
N LEU A 109 2.92 -3.45 -12.24
CA LEU A 109 2.13 -3.38 -11.04
C LEU A 109 2.11 -1.94 -10.51
N THR A 110 0.94 -1.33 -10.48
CA THR A 110 0.75 0.05 -10.04
C THR A 110 0.08 0.09 -8.68
N CYS A 111 0.76 0.65 -7.69
CA CYS A 111 0.14 1.03 -6.43
C CYS A 111 -0.44 2.44 -6.55
N LYS A 112 -1.72 2.61 -6.20
CA LYS A 112 -2.42 3.90 -6.16
C LYS A 112 -2.90 4.20 -4.74
N ALA A 113 -2.77 5.44 -4.31
CA ALA A 113 -3.28 5.91 -3.03
C ALA A 113 -4.08 7.20 -3.17
N SER A 114 -5.32 7.19 -2.67
CA SER A 114 -6.20 8.36 -2.68
C SER A 114 -6.94 8.54 -1.36
N ASN A 115 -7.13 9.79 -0.96
CA ASN A 115 -7.95 10.15 0.19
C ASN A 115 -9.21 10.96 -0.18
N ASN A 116 -9.47 11.19 -1.47
CA ASN A 116 -10.68 11.85 -1.98
C ASN A 116 -10.94 11.45 -3.46
N TYR A 117 -12.01 11.96 -4.07
CA TYR A 117 -12.37 11.70 -5.47
C TYR A 117 -12.10 12.88 -6.41
N ILE A 118 -11.44 13.93 -5.94
CA ILE A 118 -11.27 15.19 -6.70
C ILE A 118 -9.86 15.27 -7.28
N SER A 119 -8.85 14.96 -6.46
CA SER A 119 -7.46 14.99 -6.87
C SER A 119 -7.03 13.63 -7.42
N GLU A 120 -6.14 13.65 -8.41
CA GLU A 120 -5.52 12.44 -8.92
C GLU A 120 -4.84 11.63 -7.79
N PRO A 121 -4.95 10.29 -7.80
CA PRO A 121 -4.30 9.46 -6.82
C PRO A 121 -2.78 9.51 -7.02
N LEU A 122 -2.04 9.62 -5.90
CA LEU A 122 -0.61 9.37 -5.95
C LEU A 122 -0.38 7.93 -6.40
N SER A 123 0.51 7.71 -7.35
CA SER A 123 0.73 6.39 -7.94
C SER A 123 2.23 6.09 -8.07
N THR A 124 2.60 4.83 -7.89
CA THR A 124 3.95 4.32 -8.16
C THR A 124 3.83 2.98 -8.89
N THR A 125 4.70 2.75 -9.87
CA THR A 125 4.64 1.58 -10.75
C THR A 125 5.93 0.78 -10.65
N LEU A 126 5.76 -0.54 -10.59
CA LEU A 126 6.82 -1.54 -10.52
C LEU A 126 6.69 -2.49 -11.70
N SER A 127 7.75 -2.62 -12.49
CA SER A 127 7.86 -3.63 -13.53
C SER A 127 8.39 -4.94 -12.96
N LEU A 128 7.82 -6.07 -13.39
CA LEU A 128 8.31 -7.40 -13.04
C LEU A 128 9.20 -7.96 -14.16
N ASP A 129 10.34 -8.50 -13.77
CA ASP A 129 11.24 -9.26 -14.66
C ASP A 129 11.07 -10.76 -14.36
N VAL A 130 10.21 -11.42 -15.14
CA VAL A 130 9.83 -12.84 -14.98
C VAL A 130 10.39 -13.66 -16.15
N TYR A 131 11.03 -14.79 -15.87
CA TYR A 131 11.61 -15.70 -16.86
C TYR A 131 11.18 -17.16 -16.67
#